data_AF-A0A414DGQ5-F1
#
_entry.id   AF-A0A414DGQ5-F1
#
_cell.length_a   1.000
_cell.length_b   1.000
_cell.length_c   1.000
_cell.angle_alpha   90.00
_cell.angle_beta   90.00
_cell.angle_gamma   90.00
#
_symmetry.space_group_name_H-M   'P 1'
#
loop_
_entity.id
_entity.type
_entity.pdbx_description
1 polymer ?
#
loop_
_entity_poly.entity_id
_entity_poly.type
_entity_poly.pdbx_seq_one_letter_code
_entity_poly.pdbx_strand_id
1 'polypeptide(L)'
;MDETKICKKCGRILPIQNFRLATGQFGNPYYRGSCKECEAKYDKEYKKKKNEKEFTFSDNLEILVDRQYKEINPKRILDVSALDIDIALMGTDEIFVKLMDYKDTWMSNYGQCITMAWGKYHLLQGSYINGELRYSLKKNVFIDGKWTYKRDYVYAPKMVVETFIVNEDKANNVYVWHSGHDKEDCYYRNLYPLNQEQFRIVNNHFQKTGDDSEQFILNVMNDIRYKPDNWSKQTAKRVMYGVGYHGILYTNSNEESYKRWHWIMNRCYSNAVHKLQPAYKDCELCEEWKNYSNFKLWYEQHITDIRMFDESFELDKDILIKGNKIYSPETVCFIPKIVNSLFTNGKENRGKYPLGVYKEGEKFRAVMSFAGKKIKLGTFNTAEEAFARYKVYKEDFIKDIAEQYKDKIPDKIYQVMMNWQIEITD
;
A
#
# COMPACT_ATOMS: atom_id res chain seq x y z
N MET A 1 -43.48 -18.41 -40.82
CA MET A 1 -42.21 -18.59 -41.53
C MET A 1 -41.15 -17.96 -40.69
N ASP A 2 -40.13 -18.71 -40.27
CA ASP A 2 -39.03 -18.13 -39.49
C ASP A 2 -38.29 -17.10 -40.35
N GLU A 3 -38.07 -15.90 -39.81
CA GLU A 3 -37.34 -14.85 -40.51
C GLU A 3 -35.89 -15.29 -40.76
N THR A 4 -35.46 -15.24 -42.02
CA THR A 4 -34.12 -15.64 -42.44
C THR A 4 -33.34 -14.46 -43.02
N LYS A 5 -32.02 -14.52 -42.91
CA LYS A 5 -31.09 -13.49 -43.39
C LYS A 5 -29.86 -14.13 -44.05
N ILE A 6 -29.36 -13.49 -45.10
CA ILE A 6 -28.12 -13.91 -45.78
C ILE A 6 -26.91 -13.36 -45.03
N CYS A 7 -25.97 -14.25 -44.69
CA CYS A 7 -24.71 -13.84 -44.09
C CYS A 7 -23.79 -13.19 -45.14
N LYS A 8 -23.39 -11.93 -44.93
CA LYS A 8 -22.50 -11.16 -45.82
C LYS A 8 -21.08 -11.74 -45.95
N LYS A 9 -20.69 -12.70 -45.09
CA LYS A 9 -19.35 -13.31 -45.09
C LYS A 9 -19.32 -14.70 -45.74
N CYS A 10 -20.27 -15.58 -45.43
CA CYS A 10 -20.30 -16.95 -45.97
C CYS A 10 -21.42 -17.22 -46.98
N GLY A 11 -22.29 -16.24 -47.27
CA GLY A 11 -23.37 -16.35 -48.26
C GLY A 11 -24.54 -17.26 -47.87
N ARG A 12 -24.46 -18.00 -46.75
CA ARG A 12 -25.54 -18.88 -46.28
C ARG A 12 -26.78 -18.08 -45.86
N ILE A 13 -27.96 -18.59 -46.24
CA ILE A 13 -29.28 -18.17 -45.71
C ILE A 13 -29.46 -18.86 -44.36
N LEU A 14 -29.60 -18.08 -43.27
CA LEU A 14 -29.68 -18.61 -41.91
C LEU A 14 -30.83 -17.94 -41.13
N PRO A 15 -31.39 -18.60 -40.10
CA PRO A 15 -32.36 -17.98 -39.20
C PRO A 15 -31.78 -16.74 -38.51
N ILE A 16 -32.63 -15.75 -38.22
CA ILE A 16 -32.18 -14.46 -37.68
C ILE A 16 -31.47 -14.58 -36.32
N GLN A 17 -31.79 -15.61 -35.51
CA GLN A 17 -31.11 -15.93 -34.25
C GLN A 17 -29.62 -16.27 -34.40
N ASN A 18 -29.17 -16.63 -35.60
CA ASN A 18 -27.77 -16.92 -35.90
C ASN A 18 -26.95 -15.64 -36.16
N PHE A 19 -27.58 -14.46 -36.04
CA PHE A 19 -26.97 -13.15 -36.12
C PHE A 19 -27.04 -12.45 -34.77
N ARG A 20 -26.06 -11.60 -34.46
CA ARG A 20 -26.05 -10.83 -33.21
C ARG A 20 -26.95 -9.60 -33.37
N LEU A 21 -27.84 -9.38 -32.40
CA LEU A 21 -28.62 -8.14 -32.32
C LEU A 21 -27.72 -7.01 -31.81
N ALA A 22 -27.75 -5.88 -32.49
CA ALA A 22 -26.98 -4.69 -32.16
C ALA A 22 -27.86 -3.44 -32.23
N THR A 23 -27.39 -2.36 -31.60
CA THR A 23 -28.09 -1.09 -31.58
C THR A 23 -27.38 -0.11 -32.51
N GLY A 24 -28.15 0.51 -33.42
CA GLY A 24 -27.65 1.54 -34.32
C GLY A 24 -27.39 2.87 -33.61
N GLN A 25 -26.74 3.80 -34.30
CA GLN A 25 -26.39 5.13 -33.78
C GLN A 25 -27.60 5.94 -33.25
N PHE A 26 -28.80 5.64 -33.74
CA PHE A 26 -30.06 6.28 -33.33
C PHE A 26 -30.94 5.39 -32.44
N GLY A 27 -30.38 4.37 -31.79
CA GLY A 27 -31.12 3.49 -30.87
C GLY A 27 -31.93 2.37 -31.54
N ASN A 28 -32.00 2.33 -32.88
CA ASN A 28 -32.76 1.32 -33.60
C ASN A 28 -32.07 -0.05 -33.56
N PRO A 29 -32.77 -1.15 -33.20
CA PRO A 29 -32.20 -2.48 -33.19
C PRO A 29 -32.02 -3.01 -34.61
N TYR A 30 -30.88 -3.63 -34.89
CA TYR A 30 -30.62 -4.31 -36.15
C TYR A 30 -29.76 -5.56 -35.94
N TYR A 31 -29.99 -6.60 -36.74
CA TYR A 31 -29.13 -7.78 -36.77
C TYR A 31 -27.88 -7.50 -37.60
N ARG A 32 -26.70 -7.86 -37.08
CA ARG A 32 -25.44 -7.69 -37.81
C ARG A 32 -25.44 -8.42 -39.16
N GLY A 33 -24.54 -8.00 -40.05
CA GLY A 33 -24.45 -8.54 -41.40
C GLY A 33 -23.79 -9.92 -41.50
N SER A 34 -23.01 -10.32 -40.49
CA SER A 34 -22.29 -11.59 -40.43
C SER A 34 -22.93 -12.51 -39.40
N CYS A 35 -22.98 -13.82 -39.68
CA CYS A 35 -23.47 -14.79 -38.72
C CYS A 35 -22.45 -15.02 -37.59
N LYS A 36 -22.93 -15.47 -36.42
CA LYS A 36 -22.14 -15.72 -35.21
C LYS A 36 -20.92 -16.61 -35.46
N GLU A 37 -21.03 -17.63 -36.31
CA GLU A 37 -19.89 -18.49 -36.68
C GLU A 37 -18.79 -17.73 -37.45
N CYS A 38 -19.18 -16.87 -38.40
CA CYS A 38 -18.22 -16.07 -39.15
C CYS A 38 -17.57 -15.00 -38.26
N GLU A 39 -18.33 -14.39 -37.34
CA GLU A 39 -17.77 -13.49 -36.32
C GLU A 39 -16.77 -14.25 -35.43
N ALA A 40 -17.11 -15.44 -34.94
CA ALA A 40 -16.22 -16.25 -34.11
C ALA A 40 -14.93 -16.66 -34.85
N LYS A 41 -15.02 -17.02 -36.14
CA LYS A 41 -13.85 -17.33 -36.97
C LYS A 41 -12.95 -16.11 -37.16
N TYR A 42 -13.54 -14.96 -37.49
CA TYR A 42 -12.81 -13.69 -37.60
C TYR A 42 -12.14 -13.32 -36.28
N ASP A 43 -12.83 -13.43 -35.16
CA ASP A 43 -12.27 -13.14 -33.83
C ASP A 43 -11.10 -14.07 -33.51
N LYS A 44 -11.19 -15.36 -33.88
CA LYS A 44 -10.12 -16.34 -33.73
C LYS A 44 -8.90 -15.98 -34.60
N GLU A 45 -9.11 -15.62 -35.85
CA GLU A 45 -8.04 -15.18 -36.78
C GLU A 45 -7.42 -13.85 -36.36
N TYR A 46 -8.22 -12.89 -35.90
CA TYR A 46 -7.76 -11.61 -35.37
C TYR A 46 -6.92 -11.80 -34.10
N LYS A 47 -7.38 -12.65 -33.17
CA LYS A 47 -6.61 -13.04 -31.98
C LYS A 47 -5.31 -13.74 -32.37
N LYS A 48 -5.34 -14.65 -33.35
CA LYS A 48 -4.15 -15.33 -33.89
C LYS A 48 -3.15 -14.31 -34.46
N LYS A 49 -3.59 -13.41 -35.36
CA LYS A 49 -2.75 -12.32 -35.91
C LYS A 49 -2.22 -11.35 -34.84
N LYS A 50 -3.01 -11.06 -33.80
CA LYS A 50 -2.60 -10.25 -32.66
C LYS A 50 -1.53 -10.95 -31.81
N ASN A 51 -1.60 -12.27 -31.68
CA ASN A 51 -0.60 -13.11 -30.99
C ASN A 51 0.63 -13.45 -31.86
N GLU A 52 0.51 -13.32 -33.18
CA GLU A 52 1.56 -13.53 -34.18
C GLU A 52 2.35 -12.26 -34.54
N LYS A 53 1.96 -11.06 -34.09
CA LYS A 53 2.90 -9.92 -34.11
C LYS A 53 4.14 -10.37 -33.32
N GLU A 54 5.24 -10.60 -34.02
CA GLU A 54 6.53 -10.91 -33.40
C GLU A 54 6.81 -9.84 -32.34
N PHE A 55 6.96 -10.29 -31.10
CA PHE A 55 7.54 -9.42 -30.09
C PHE A 55 9.04 -9.37 -30.42
N THR A 56 9.59 -8.18 -30.39
CA THR A 56 11.04 -7.94 -30.52
C THR A 56 11.44 -7.06 -29.36
N PHE A 57 12.71 -6.90 -29.04
CA PHE A 57 13.19 -5.83 -28.14
C PHE A 57 13.61 -4.60 -28.97
N SER A 58 13.61 -3.43 -28.34
CA SER A 58 14.14 -2.22 -28.95
C SER A 58 15.66 -2.32 -29.01
N ASP A 59 16.25 -1.84 -30.11
CA ASP A 59 17.71 -1.94 -30.31
C ASP A 59 18.51 -1.21 -29.23
N ASN A 60 17.90 -0.21 -28.57
CA ASN A 60 18.49 0.61 -27.51
C ASN A 60 17.79 0.39 -26.16
N LEU A 61 17.48 -0.85 -25.80
CA LEU A 61 16.86 -1.19 -24.52
C LEU A 61 17.74 -0.74 -23.34
N GLU A 62 17.24 0.18 -22.54
CA GLU A 62 17.87 0.68 -21.32
C GLU A 62 17.13 0.12 -20.10
N ILE A 63 17.85 -0.51 -19.17
CA ILE A 63 17.28 -0.97 -17.91
C ILE A 63 17.19 0.23 -16.95
N LEU A 64 15.99 0.76 -16.78
CA LEU A 64 15.68 1.88 -15.90
C LEU A 64 15.10 1.45 -14.56
N VAL A 65 14.43 0.30 -14.56
CA VAL A 65 13.74 -0.32 -13.43
C VAL A 65 14.36 -1.68 -13.20
N ASP A 66 14.91 -1.88 -12.01
CA ASP A 66 15.45 -3.17 -11.58
C ASP A 66 14.53 -3.80 -10.51
N ARG A 67 14.71 -5.09 -10.26
CA ARG A 67 13.95 -5.82 -9.26
C ARG A 67 14.35 -5.38 -7.86
N GLN A 68 13.37 -4.93 -7.08
CA GLN A 68 13.59 -4.47 -5.72
C GLN A 68 12.53 -5.02 -4.77
N TYR A 69 12.94 -5.23 -3.52
CA TYR A 69 12.10 -5.75 -2.45
C TYR A 69 12.01 -4.73 -1.32
N LYS A 70 10.88 -4.72 -0.62
CA LYS A 70 10.65 -3.80 0.49
C LYS A 70 11.49 -4.21 1.70
N GLU A 71 12.11 -3.24 2.35
CA GLU A 71 12.67 -3.45 3.68
C GLU A 71 11.55 -3.47 4.72
N ILE A 72 11.42 -4.58 5.45
CA ILE A 72 10.35 -4.76 6.43
C ILE A 72 10.83 -4.28 7.79
N ASN A 73 10.10 -3.34 8.39
CA ASN A 73 10.36 -2.92 9.75
C ASN A 73 10.22 -4.11 10.72
N PRO A 74 11.25 -4.45 11.52
CA PRO A 74 11.23 -5.63 12.40
C PRO A 74 10.05 -5.66 13.38
N LYS A 75 9.54 -4.50 13.80
CA LYS A 75 8.37 -4.41 14.70
C LYS A 75 7.06 -4.90 14.06
N ARG A 76 7.05 -5.13 12.73
CA ARG A 76 5.92 -5.72 12.00
C ARG A 76 6.06 -7.23 11.80
N ILE A 77 7.22 -7.81 12.09
CA ILE A 77 7.47 -9.24 11.91
C ILE A 77 6.95 -9.99 13.13
N LEU A 78 6.16 -11.03 12.89
CA LEU A 78 5.67 -11.93 13.93
C LEU A 78 6.75 -12.96 14.27
N ASP A 79 7.09 -13.07 15.56
CA ASP A 79 7.91 -14.16 16.06
C ASP A 79 7.07 -15.43 16.16
N VAL A 80 7.07 -16.22 15.09
CA VAL A 80 6.32 -17.48 15.01
C VAL A 80 6.88 -18.56 15.94
N SER A 81 8.15 -18.48 16.35
CA SER A 81 8.78 -19.47 17.21
C SER A 81 8.26 -19.43 18.64
N ALA A 82 7.70 -18.29 19.04
CA ALA A 82 7.08 -18.09 20.35
C ALA A 82 5.59 -18.46 20.38
N LEU A 83 5.00 -18.92 19.26
CA LEU A 83 3.58 -19.21 19.15
C LEU A 83 3.27 -20.69 19.37
N ASP A 84 2.19 -20.96 20.10
CA ASP A 84 1.61 -22.30 20.25
C ASP A 84 0.66 -22.61 19.09
N ILE A 85 1.22 -22.70 17.87
CA ILE A 85 0.48 -23.07 16.66
C ILE A 85 1.25 -24.13 15.86
N ASP A 86 0.50 -25.08 15.29
CA ASP A 86 1.06 -26.02 14.32
C ASP A 86 1.20 -25.32 12.97
N ILE A 87 2.43 -24.95 12.62
CA ILE A 87 2.76 -24.26 11.38
C ILE A 87 3.92 -24.95 10.68
N ALA A 88 3.67 -25.37 9.44
CA ALA A 88 4.72 -25.79 8.53
C ALA A 88 5.20 -24.57 7.74
N LEU A 89 6.46 -24.18 7.96
CA LEU A 89 7.10 -23.16 7.12
C LEU A 89 7.39 -23.75 5.73
N MET A 90 7.09 -22.98 4.69
CA MET A 90 7.29 -23.30 3.28
C MET A 90 8.74 -23.13 2.84
N GLY A 91 9.51 -22.32 3.58
CA GLY A 91 10.93 -22.09 3.32
C GLY A 91 11.67 -21.53 4.54
N THR A 92 13.00 -21.62 4.53
CA THR A 92 13.85 -21.15 5.65
C THR A 92 13.88 -19.63 5.80
N ASP A 93 13.49 -18.90 4.76
CA ASP A 93 13.37 -17.44 4.74
C ASP A 93 11.92 -16.96 4.95
N GLU A 94 11.00 -17.86 5.36
CA GLU A 94 9.60 -17.48 5.56
C GLU A 94 9.45 -16.59 6.80
N ILE A 95 8.90 -15.39 6.61
CA ILE A 95 8.58 -14.42 7.65
C ILE A 95 7.13 -13.97 7.53
N PHE A 96 6.46 -13.73 8.66
CA PHE A 96 5.07 -13.27 8.71
C PHE A 96 5.01 -11.80 9.07
N VAL A 97 4.47 -10.97 8.18
CA VAL A 97 4.46 -9.51 8.31
C VAL A 97 3.05 -8.99 8.58
N LYS A 98 2.91 -8.11 9.58
CA LYS A 98 1.63 -7.52 9.99
C LYS A 98 1.03 -6.69 8.86
N LEU A 99 -0.23 -6.97 8.53
CA LEU A 99 -1.03 -6.19 7.60
C LEU A 99 -1.74 -5.06 8.36
N MET A 100 -1.28 -3.82 8.20
CA MET A 100 -1.66 -2.70 9.10
C MET A 100 -3.15 -2.34 9.04
N ASP A 101 -3.82 -2.56 7.91
CA ASP A 101 -5.24 -2.23 7.73
C ASP A 101 -6.17 -3.42 7.98
N TYR A 102 -5.63 -4.58 8.36
CA TYR A 102 -6.41 -5.78 8.63
C TYR A 102 -6.36 -6.13 10.11
N LYS A 103 -7.46 -6.66 10.62
CA LYS A 103 -7.59 -7.02 12.04
C LYS A 103 -6.63 -8.16 12.36
N ASP A 104 -5.63 -7.88 13.19
CA ASP A 104 -4.73 -8.88 13.78
C ASP A 104 -4.32 -9.97 12.77
N THR A 105 -3.83 -9.54 11.61
CA THR A 105 -3.50 -10.43 10.47
C THR A 105 -2.05 -10.24 10.05
N TRP A 106 -1.38 -11.36 9.76
CA TRP A 106 -0.03 -11.42 9.21
C TRP A 106 -0.01 -12.25 7.94
N MET A 107 0.72 -11.80 6.93
CA MET A 107 0.91 -12.48 5.66
C MET A 107 2.39 -12.85 5.52
N SER A 108 2.67 -14.06 5.07
CA SER A 108 4.03 -14.49 4.78
C SER A 108 4.48 -14.10 3.38
N ASN A 109 5.79 -14.06 3.18
CA ASN A 109 6.41 -13.90 1.86
C ASN A 109 6.21 -15.12 0.93
N TYR A 110 5.50 -16.16 1.40
CA TYR A 110 5.01 -17.31 0.64
C TYR A 110 3.48 -17.32 0.48
N GLY A 111 2.79 -16.28 0.96
CA GLY A 111 1.34 -16.17 0.85
C GLY A 111 0.55 -16.93 1.93
N GLN A 112 1.19 -17.53 2.93
CA GLN A 112 0.49 -18.06 4.10
C GLN A 112 -0.05 -16.93 4.99
N CYS A 113 -1.18 -17.14 5.65
CA CYS A 113 -1.81 -16.09 6.44
C CYS A 113 -2.12 -16.57 7.87
N ILE A 114 -1.68 -15.81 8.87
CA ILE A 114 -1.97 -16.03 10.28
C ILE A 114 -2.91 -14.93 10.77
N THR A 115 -3.88 -15.30 11.59
CA THR A 115 -4.72 -14.33 12.31
C THR A 115 -4.71 -14.58 13.81
N MET A 116 -4.93 -13.54 14.60
CA MET A 116 -5.16 -13.69 16.04
C MET A 116 -6.65 -13.43 16.34
N ALA A 117 -7.28 -14.36 17.04
CA ALA A 117 -8.66 -14.25 17.51
C ALA A 117 -8.74 -14.75 18.95
N TRP A 118 -9.42 -14.01 19.82
CA TRP A 118 -9.62 -14.40 21.23
C TRP A 118 -8.33 -14.73 21.98
N GLY A 119 -7.23 -14.02 21.66
CA GLY A 119 -5.91 -14.22 22.26
C GLY A 119 -5.14 -15.45 21.75
N LYS A 120 -5.63 -16.12 20.70
CA LYS A 120 -4.97 -17.28 20.08
C LYS A 120 -4.65 -17.01 18.62
N TYR A 121 -3.51 -17.51 18.17
CA TYR A 121 -3.10 -17.43 16.77
C TYR A 121 -3.64 -18.64 16.00
N HIS A 122 -3.97 -18.42 14.73
CA HIS A 122 -4.52 -19.42 13.84
C HIS A 122 -3.94 -19.24 12.43
N LEU A 123 -3.37 -20.30 11.89
CA LEU A 123 -3.06 -20.39 10.47
C LEU A 123 -4.38 -20.50 9.69
N LEU A 124 -4.61 -19.57 8.77
CA LEU A 124 -5.83 -19.55 7.96
C LEU A 124 -5.72 -20.53 6.80
N GLN A 125 -6.77 -21.31 6.60
CA GLN A 125 -6.98 -22.05 5.37
C GLN A 125 -7.56 -21.12 4.30
N GLY A 126 -6.80 -20.92 3.22
CA GLY A 126 -7.26 -20.16 2.06
C GLY A 126 -8.22 -20.95 1.18
N SER A 127 -8.79 -20.26 0.20
CA SER A 127 -9.61 -20.82 -0.89
C SER A 127 -8.95 -20.51 -2.23
N TYR A 128 -9.26 -21.25 -3.28
CA TYR A 128 -8.67 -21.03 -4.61
C TYR A 128 -9.72 -20.59 -5.62
N ILE A 129 -9.37 -19.60 -6.46
CA ILE A 129 -10.19 -19.19 -7.60
C ILE A 129 -9.29 -19.09 -8.82
N ASN A 130 -9.60 -19.86 -9.87
CA ASN A 130 -8.79 -19.94 -11.09
C ASN A 130 -7.30 -20.23 -10.83
N GLY A 131 -7.02 -21.06 -9.82
CA GLY A 131 -5.67 -21.43 -9.38
C GLY A 131 -5.01 -20.45 -8.42
N GLU A 132 -5.61 -19.30 -8.12
CA GLU A 132 -5.00 -18.28 -7.24
C GLU A 132 -5.53 -18.40 -5.80
N LEU A 133 -4.61 -18.45 -4.85
CA LEU A 133 -4.89 -18.47 -3.42
C LEU A 133 -5.57 -17.17 -2.97
N ARG A 134 -6.68 -17.29 -2.24
CA ARG A 134 -7.53 -16.19 -1.78
C ARG A 134 -7.97 -16.39 -0.33
N TYR A 135 -7.91 -15.30 0.44
CA TYR A 135 -8.36 -15.25 1.83
C TYR A 135 -9.58 -14.35 2.00
N SER A 136 -10.36 -14.62 3.05
CA SER A 136 -11.42 -13.76 3.56
C SER A 136 -10.92 -13.13 4.87
N LEU A 137 -10.48 -11.87 4.80
CA LEU A 137 -9.92 -11.13 5.94
C LEU A 137 -10.89 -10.07 6.45
N LYS A 138 -10.54 -9.42 7.57
CA LYS A 138 -11.31 -8.29 8.12
C LYS A 138 -10.51 -7.01 7.93
N LYS A 139 -10.88 -6.18 6.97
CA LYS A 139 -10.25 -4.88 6.70
C LYS A 139 -10.91 -3.78 7.51
N ASN A 140 -10.11 -2.91 8.12
CA ASN A 140 -10.57 -1.70 8.78
C ASN A 140 -10.91 -0.67 7.70
N VAL A 141 -12.18 -0.27 7.64
CA VAL A 141 -12.71 0.62 6.61
C VAL A 141 -13.60 1.67 7.25
N PHE A 142 -13.66 2.83 6.63
CA PHE A 142 -14.49 3.93 7.07
C PHE A 142 -15.83 3.94 6.34
N ILE A 143 -16.94 3.72 7.05
CA ILE A 143 -18.28 3.60 6.47
C ILE A 143 -19.31 4.21 7.41
N ASP A 144 -20.23 5.00 6.86
CA ASP A 144 -21.33 5.65 7.58
C ASP A 144 -20.86 6.49 8.79
N GLY A 145 -19.76 7.22 8.62
CA GLY A 145 -19.25 8.11 9.66
C GLY A 145 -18.55 7.41 10.83
N LYS A 146 -18.13 6.14 10.67
CA LYS A 146 -17.32 5.42 11.68
C LYS A 146 -16.34 4.42 11.07
N TRP A 147 -15.23 4.19 11.76
CA TRP A 147 -14.31 3.10 11.46
C TRP A 147 -14.88 1.76 11.91
N THR A 148 -14.88 0.76 11.04
CA THR A 148 -15.38 -0.58 11.35
C THR A 148 -14.62 -1.64 10.57
N TYR A 149 -14.82 -2.92 10.93
CA TYR A 149 -14.25 -4.04 10.20
C TYR A 149 -15.27 -4.64 9.24
N LYS A 150 -14.93 -4.67 7.96
CA LYS A 150 -15.70 -5.40 6.95
C LYS A 150 -14.91 -6.58 6.42
N ARG A 151 -15.65 -7.60 5.98
CA ARG A 151 -15.07 -8.73 5.26
C ARG A 151 -14.50 -8.22 3.94
N ASP A 152 -13.23 -8.48 3.71
CA ASP A 152 -12.53 -8.20 2.48
C ASP A 152 -11.94 -9.48 1.92
N TYR A 153 -11.91 -9.58 0.60
CA TYR A 153 -11.49 -10.78 -0.09
C TYR A 153 -10.22 -10.50 -0.89
N VAL A 154 -9.11 -11.03 -0.40
CA VAL A 154 -7.78 -10.70 -0.93
C VAL A 154 -7.15 -11.90 -1.62
N TYR A 155 -6.47 -11.67 -2.72
CA TYR A 155 -5.64 -12.68 -3.39
C TYR A 155 -4.25 -12.64 -2.76
N ALA A 156 -3.76 -13.78 -2.28
CA ALA A 156 -2.44 -13.92 -1.66
C ALA A 156 -1.31 -13.36 -2.53
N PRO A 157 -1.18 -13.65 -3.85
CA PRO A 157 -0.08 -13.11 -4.64
C PRO A 157 -0.11 -11.58 -4.73
N LYS A 158 -1.29 -10.96 -4.77
CA LYS A 158 -1.42 -9.50 -4.73
C LYS A 158 -0.99 -8.92 -3.39
N MET A 159 -1.35 -9.58 -2.29
CA MET A 159 -0.93 -9.15 -0.96
C MET A 159 0.57 -9.33 -0.74
N VAL A 160 1.16 -10.39 -1.29
CA VAL A 160 2.61 -10.63 -1.26
C VAL A 160 3.33 -9.55 -2.05
N VAL A 161 2.90 -9.24 -3.27
CA VAL A 161 3.44 -8.12 -4.06
C VAL A 161 3.35 -6.82 -3.27
N GLU A 162 2.17 -6.49 -2.73
CA GLU A 162 1.96 -5.26 -1.96
C GLU A 162 2.82 -5.18 -0.70
N THR A 163 3.15 -6.32 -0.07
CA THR A 163 3.87 -6.35 1.21
C THR A 163 5.38 -6.46 1.05
N PHE A 164 5.88 -7.15 0.02
CA PHE A 164 7.30 -7.54 -0.08
C PHE A 164 8.02 -7.02 -1.32
N ILE A 165 7.31 -6.58 -2.36
CA ILE A 165 7.91 -6.15 -3.64
C ILE A 165 7.74 -4.64 -3.81
N VAL A 166 8.78 -3.95 -4.27
CA VAL A 166 8.67 -2.54 -4.66
C VAL A 166 7.99 -2.47 -6.03
N ASN A 167 6.78 -1.92 -6.08
CA ASN A 167 6.08 -1.66 -7.34
C ASN A 167 6.19 -0.18 -7.70
N GLU A 168 7.08 0.14 -8.66
CA GLU A 168 7.34 1.53 -9.04
C GLU A 168 6.17 2.22 -9.74
N ASP A 169 5.22 1.47 -10.32
CA ASP A 169 4.05 2.02 -11.01
C ASP A 169 2.78 1.25 -10.64
N LYS A 170 2.30 1.51 -9.42
CA LYS A 170 1.12 0.82 -8.85
C LYS A 170 -0.18 1.12 -9.62
N ALA A 171 -0.21 2.20 -10.40
CA ALA A 171 -1.36 2.56 -11.22
C ALA A 171 -1.57 1.55 -12.35
N ASN A 172 -0.47 1.13 -12.99
CA ASN A 172 -0.49 0.32 -14.20
C ASN A 172 -0.11 -1.15 -13.95
N ASN A 173 0.82 -1.41 -13.02
CA ASN A 173 1.36 -2.75 -12.74
C ASN A 173 0.46 -3.54 -11.77
N VAL A 174 -0.77 -3.82 -12.22
CA VAL A 174 -1.82 -4.45 -11.40
C VAL A 174 -2.00 -5.95 -11.69
N TYR A 175 -1.28 -6.49 -12.68
CA TYR A 175 -1.24 -7.91 -13.00
C TYR A 175 -0.02 -8.55 -12.34
N VAL A 176 -0.16 -9.79 -11.86
CA VAL A 176 0.94 -10.52 -11.22
C VAL A 176 1.29 -11.71 -12.10
N TRP A 177 2.48 -11.69 -12.69
CA TRP A 177 3.06 -12.88 -13.32
C TRP A 177 3.65 -13.78 -12.23
N HIS A 178 3.37 -15.07 -12.35
CA HIS A 178 3.95 -16.11 -11.51
C HIS A 178 4.98 -16.86 -12.35
N SER A 179 6.19 -17.01 -11.82
CA SER A 179 7.23 -17.81 -12.49
C SER A 179 6.74 -19.23 -12.76
N GLY A 180 7.11 -19.77 -13.92
CA GLY A 180 6.62 -21.07 -14.39
C GLY A 180 5.12 -21.11 -14.71
N HIS A 181 4.44 -19.96 -14.71
CA HIS A 181 2.98 -19.86 -14.79
C HIS A 181 2.28 -20.68 -13.68
N ASP A 182 2.94 -20.82 -12.52
CA ASP A 182 2.41 -21.52 -11.34
C ASP A 182 1.64 -20.56 -10.43
N LYS A 183 0.31 -20.58 -10.54
CA LYS A 183 -0.57 -19.67 -9.79
C LYS A 183 -0.68 -19.99 -8.30
N GLU A 184 -0.25 -21.19 -7.89
CA GLU A 184 -0.25 -21.59 -6.48
C GLU A 184 1.01 -21.07 -5.77
N ASP A 185 2.10 -20.88 -6.51
CA ASP A 185 3.33 -20.30 -6.00
C ASP A 185 3.17 -18.81 -5.70
N CYS A 186 3.08 -18.49 -4.42
CA CYS A 186 3.00 -17.13 -3.90
C CYS A 186 4.32 -16.64 -3.30
N TYR A 187 5.45 -17.30 -3.56
CA TYR A 187 6.75 -16.84 -3.10
C TYR A 187 7.10 -15.51 -3.75
N TYR A 188 7.39 -14.49 -2.94
CA TYR A 188 7.61 -13.12 -3.43
C TYR A 188 8.70 -13.00 -4.51
N ARG A 189 9.71 -13.89 -4.54
CA ARG A 189 10.73 -13.90 -5.60
C ARG A 189 10.31 -14.59 -6.88
N ASN A 190 9.12 -15.18 -6.91
CA ASN A 190 8.52 -15.78 -8.10
C ASN A 190 7.35 -14.94 -8.64
N LEU A 191 7.07 -13.79 -8.01
CA LEU A 191 6.02 -12.86 -8.44
C LEU A 191 6.60 -11.61 -9.11
N TYR A 192 5.93 -11.16 -10.17
CA TYR A 192 6.29 -9.94 -10.92
C TYR A 192 5.06 -9.07 -11.15
N PRO A 193 4.99 -7.86 -10.56
CA PRO A 193 3.95 -6.89 -10.88
C PRO A 193 4.21 -6.32 -12.28
N LEU A 194 3.27 -6.53 -13.20
CA LEU A 194 3.34 -6.13 -14.60
C LEU A 194 2.09 -5.35 -15.00
N ASN A 195 2.22 -4.49 -16.01
CA ASN A 195 1.06 -3.94 -16.69
C ASN A 195 0.42 -4.99 -17.63
N GLN A 196 -0.76 -4.67 -18.17
CA GLN A 196 -1.52 -5.60 -19.00
C GLN A 196 -0.74 -6.09 -20.24
N GLU A 197 -0.02 -5.19 -20.91
CA GLU A 197 0.69 -5.51 -22.14
C GLU A 197 1.96 -6.31 -21.83
N GLN A 198 2.71 -5.93 -20.79
CA GLN A 198 3.85 -6.70 -20.30
C GLN A 198 3.45 -8.12 -19.92
N PHE A 199 2.37 -8.28 -19.14
CA PHE A 199 1.84 -9.60 -18.79
C PHE A 199 1.50 -10.41 -20.04
N ARG A 200 0.86 -9.78 -21.05
CA ARG A 200 0.54 -10.44 -22.31
C ARG A 200 1.80 -10.91 -23.06
N ILE A 201 2.85 -10.10 -23.11
CA ILE A 201 4.11 -10.44 -23.76
C ILE A 201 4.79 -11.61 -23.04
N VAL A 202 4.92 -11.54 -21.71
CA VAL A 202 5.52 -12.62 -20.90
C VAL A 202 4.75 -13.92 -21.06
N ASN A 203 3.42 -13.87 -20.91
CA ASN A 203 2.57 -15.04 -21.10
C ASN A 203 2.71 -15.64 -22.50
N ASN A 204 2.70 -14.82 -23.55
CA ASN A 204 2.82 -15.32 -24.92
C ASN A 204 4.20 -15.92 -25.22
N HIS A 205 5.27 -15.38 -24.65
CA HIS A 205 6.62 -15.94 -24.78
C HIS A 205 6.70 -17.28 -24.05
N PHE A 206 6.32 -17.32 -22.77
CA PHE A 206 6.31 -18.54 -21.96
C PHE A 206 5.50 -19.67 -22.62
N GLN A 207 4.30 -19.39 -23.15
CA GLN A 207 3.49 -20.40 -23.82
C GLN A 207 4.12 -20.96 -25.11
N LYS A 208 5.07 -20.24 -25.73
CA LYS A 208 5.78 -20.67 -26.95
C LYS A 208 7.10 -21.37 -26.65
N THR A 209 7.83 -20.89 -25.65
CA THR A 209 9.23 -21.27 -25.40
C THR A 209 9.43 -22.01 -24.08
N GLY A 210 8.50 -21.88 -23.13
CA GLY A 210 8.67 -22.29 -21.74
C GLY A 210 9.61 -21.40 -20.93
N ASP A 211 10.12 -20.30 -21.50
CA ASP A 211 11.06 -19.38 -20.85
C ASP A 211 10.32 -18.18 -20.26
N ASP A 212 10.61 -17.89 -19.00
CA ASP A 212 10.23 -16.69 -18.28
C ASP A 212 11.37 -16.23 -17.34
N SER A 213 12.61 -16.42 -17.80
CA SER A 213 13.80 -15.97 -17.09
C SER A 213 13.69 -14.52 -16.62
N GLU A 214 14.23 -14.22 -15.42
CA GLU A 214 14.17 -12.88 -14.84
C GLU A 214 14.72 -11.82 -15.81
N GLN A 215 15.80 -12.13 -16.53
CA GLN A 215 16.36 -11.24 -17.55
C GLN A 215 15.37 -10.93 -18.67
N PHE A 216 14.61 -11.92 -19.15
CA PHE A 216 13.58 -11.71 -20.15
C PHE A 216 12.45 -10.82 -19.61
N ILE A 217 11.96 -11.09 -18.40
CA ILE A 217 10.91 -10.29 -17.78
C ILE A 217 11.38 -8.85 -17.55
N LEU A 218 12.61 -8.64 -17.06
CA LEU A 218 13.21 -7.32 -16.89
C LEU A 218 13.34 -6.56 -18.21
N ASN A 219 13.69 -7.24 -19.30
CA ASN A 219 13.72 -6.63 -20.62
C ASN A 219 12.31 -6.18 -21.04
N VAL A 220 11.28 -7.01 -20.84
CA VAL A 220 9.88 -6.65 -21.11
C VAL A 220 9.41 -5.48 -20.23
N MET A 221 9.79 -5.48 -18.95
CA MET A 221 9.46 -4.41 -18.01
C MET A 221 10.04 -3.07 -18.43
N ASN A 222 11.23 -3.05 -19.02
CA ASN A 222 11.98 -1.84 -19.36
C ASN A 222 11.79 -1.36 -20.80
N ASP A 223 11.32 -2.22 -21.71
CA ASP A 223 11.14 -1.81 -23.08
C ASP A 223 10.01 -0.79 -23.24
N ILE A 224 10.33 0.35 -23.83
CA ILE A 224 9.41 1.47 -24.07
C ILE A 224 8.14 1.05 -24.82
N ARG A 225 8.21 0.02 -25.68
CA ARG A 225 7.05 -0.46 -26.47
C ARG A 225 6.01 -1.18 -25.63
N TYR A 226 6.35 -1.59 -24.41
CA TYR A 226 5.46 -2.27 -23.48
C TYR A 226 5.19 -1.45 -22.22
N LYS A 227 5.66 -0.20 -22.16
CA LYS A 227 5.29 0.75 -21.11
C LYS A 227 3.86 1.25 -21.33
N PRO A 228 3.15 1.66 -20.27
CA PRO A 228 1.79 2.20 -20.42
C PRO A 228 1.82 3.54 -21.18
N ASP A 229 0.70 3.89 -21.84
CA ASP A 229 0.62 5.07 -22.72
C ASP A 229 0.95 6.40 -22.02
N ASN A 230 0.75 6.48 -20.70
CA ASN A 230 1.05 7.64 -19.88
C ASN A 230 2.52 7.69 -19.37
N TRP A 231 3.35 6.72 -19.75
CA TRP A 231 4.77 6.66 -19.38
C TRP A 231 5.64 7.51 -20.31
N SER A 232 6.68 8.13 -19.75
CA SER A 232 7.77 8.72 -20.53
C SER A 232 9.07 8.74 -19.72
N LYS A 233 10.22 8.81 -20.40
CA LYS A 233 11.51 9.00 -19.72
C LYS A 233 11.55 10.28 -18.86
N GLN A 234 10.77 11.30 -19.24
CA GLN A 234 10.67 12.55 -18.48
C GLN A 234 9.90 12.37 -17.15
N THR A 235 8.86 11.53 -17.11
CA THR A 235 8.09 11.31 -15.88
C THR A 235 8.84 10.48 -14.84
N ALA A 236 9.78 9.65 -15.29
CA ALA A 236 10.70 8.89 -14.44
C ALA A 236 11.95 9.70 -13.98
N LYS A 237 12.16 10.91 -14.51
CA LYS A 237 13.32 11.72 -14.16
C LYS A 237 13.23 12.19 -12.70
N ARG A 238 14.27 11.88 -11.92
CA ARG A 238 14.40 12.35 -10.52
C ARG A 238 14.71 13.85 -10.52
N VAL A 239 13.74 14.64 -10.06
CA VAL A 239 13.80 16.11 -10.06
C VAL A 239 13.74 16.67 -8.65
N MET A 240 13.03 16.02 -7.73
CA MET A 240 12.84 16.49 -6.36
C MET A 240 14.01 16.03 -5.50
N TYR A 241 14.94 16.94 -5.19
CA TYR A 241 16.18 16.65 -4.46
C TYR A 241 17.07 15.57 -5.09
N GLY A 242 16.92 15.31 -6.40
CA GLY A 242 17.61 14.21 -7.09
C GLY A 242 17.12 12.81 -6.70
N VAL A 243 16.06 12.71 -5.90
CA VAL A 243 15.50 11.45 -5.41
C VAL A 243 14.09 11.23 -5.96
N GLY A 244 13.17 12.17 -5.72
CA GLY A 244 11.77 12.02 -6.09
C GLY A 244 11.48 12.38 -7.54
N TYR A 245 10.50 11.71 -8.12
CA TYR A 245 10.03 11.90 -9.50
C TYR A 245 8.51 11.86 -9.55
N HIS A 246 7.92 12.39 -10.62
CA HIS A 246 6.48 12.58 -10.68
C HIS A 246 5.71 11.31 -11.05
N GLY A 247 6.25 10.49 -11.96
CA GLY A 247 5.59 9.28 -12.49
C GLY A 247 4.34 9.52 -13.34
N ILE A 248 3.90 10.79 -13.47
CA ILE A 248 2.78 11.23 -14.31
C ILE A 248 3.15 12.48 -15.10
N LEU A 249 2.57 12.62 -16.30
CA LEU A 249 2.87 13.71 -17.24
C LEU A 249 2.50 15.10 -16.70
N TYR A 250 1.38 15.20 -16.00
CA TYR A 250 0.83 16.46 -15.51
C TYR A 250 0.69 16.42 -13.99
N THR A 251 1.43 17.29 -13.31
CA THR A 251 1.32 17.51 -11.87
C THR A 251 0.82 18.92 -11.61
N ASN A 252 -0.18 19.07 -10.75
CA ASN A 252 -0.60 20.37 -10.27
C ASN A 252 0.03 20.64 -8.91
N SER A 253 0.96 21.60 -8.82
CA SER A 253 1.62 21.95 -7.55
C SER A 253 0.67 22.53 -6.51
N ASN A 254 -0.54 22.96 -6.93
CA ASN A 254 -1.58 23.39 -6.01
C ASN A 254 -2.40 22.24 -5.42
N GLU A 255 -2.29 21.04 -5.98
CA GLU A 255 -2.94 19.83 -5.47
C GLU A 255 -2.44 19.52 -4.05
N GLU A 256 -3.36 19.14 -3.17
CA GLU A 256 -3.04 18.94 -1.76
C GLU A 256 -2.12 17.74 -1.54
N SER A 257 -2.38 16.64 -2.23
CA SER A 257 -1.51 15.45 -2.28
C SER A 257 -0.07 15.85 -2.66
N TYR A 258 0.11 16.68 -3.70
CA TYR A 258 1.43 17.17 -4.09
C TYR A 258 2.09 18.01 -3.00
N LYS A 259 1.36 18.94 -2.38
CA LYS A 259 1.88 19.77 -1.28
C LYS A 259 2.33 18.92 -0.10
N ARG A 260 1.57 17.89 0.26
CA ARG A 260 1.89 16.95 1.35
C ARG A 260 3.11 16.11 1.02
N TRP A 261 3.17 15.55 -0.20
CA TRP A 261 4.33 14.81 -0.69
C TRP A 261 5.59 15.68 -0.70
N HIS A 262 5.52 16.87 -1.27
CA HIS A 262 6.63 17.83 -1.32
C HIS A 262 7.13 18.20 0.07
N TRP A 263 6.24 18.35 1.04
CA TRP A 263 6.62 18.64 2.42
C TRP A 263 7.30 17.45 3.11
N ILE A 264 6.85 16.21 2.84
CA ILE A 264 7.54 15.00 3.30
C ILE A 264 8.93 14.89 2.65
N MET A 265 9.04 15.18 1.35
CA MET A 265 10.33 15.25 0.64
C MET A 265 11.27 16.30 1.26
N ASN A 266 10.76 17.48 1.64
CA ASN A 266 11.54 18.51 2.32
C ASN A 266 12.09 18.02 3.65
N ARG A 267 11.27 17.33 4.45
CA ARG A 267 11.71 16.73 5.73
C ARG A 267 12.80 15.69 5.52
N CYS A 268 12.70 14.86 4.49
CA CYS A 268 13.64 13.78 4.27
C CYS A 268 14.96 14.23 3.64
N TYR A 269 14.94 15.21 2.73
CA TYR A 269 16.11 15.47 1.87
C TYR A 269 16.58 16.93 1.82
N SER A 270 15.85 17.88 2.43
CA SER A 270 16.27 19.28 2.40
C SER A 270 17.31 19.58 3.48
N ASN A 271 18.54 19.85 3.07
CA ASN A 271 19.62 20.31 3.96
C ASN A 271 19.22 21.54 4.79
N ALA A 272 18.40 22.43 4.24
CA ALA A 272 17.91 23.61 4.97
C ALA A 272 16.97 23.21 6.10
N VAL A 273 16.05 22.27 5.85
CA VAL A 273 15.16 21.72 6.87
C VAL A 273 15.95 20.96 7.92
N HIS A 274 16.93 20.13 7.54
CA HIS A 274 17.75 19.38 8.50
C HIS A 274 18.58 20.27 9.42
N LYS A 275 19.01 21.46 8.95
CA LYS A 275 19.69 22.45 9.81
C LYS A 275 18.74 23.05 10.85
N LEU A 276 17.49 23.33 10.46
CA LEU A 276 16.49 23.92 11.34
C LEU A 276 15.81 22.89 12.24
N GLN A 277 15.68 21.66 11.77
CA GLN A 277 14.98 20.55 12.43
C GLN A 277 15.81 19.26 12.30
N PRO A 278 16.90 19.12 13.08
CA PRO A 278 17.83 17.98 12.98
C PRO A 278 17.18 16.61 13.19
N ALA A 279 16.03 16.56 13.86
CA ALA A 279 15.26 15.34 14.08
C ALA A 279 14.84 14.64 12.77
N TYR A 280 14.76 15.36 11.64
CA TYR A 280 14.41 14.79 10.34
C TYR A 280 15.62 14.35 9.49
N LYS A 281 16.86 14.55 9.98
CA LYS A 281 18.08 14.30 9.19
C LYS A 281 18.19 12.87 8.67
N ASP A 282 17.74 11.90 9.46
CA ASP A 282 17.80 10.49 9.13
C ASP A 282 16.45 9.96 8.59
N CYS A 283 15.51 10.84 8.24
CA CYS A 283 14.21 10.43 7.73
C CYS A 283 14.28 10.22 6.21
N GLU A 284 13.60 9.17 5.72
CA GLU A 284 13.59 8.78 4.32
C GLU A 284 12.18 8.43 3.85
N LEU A 285 11.97 8.36 2.53
CA LEU A 285 10.75 7.80 1.93
C LEU A 285 11.05 6.39 1.43
N CYS A 286 10.07 5.49 1.54
CA CYS A 286 10.15 4.20 0.87
C CYS A 286 10.29 4.36 -0.66
N GLU A 287 10.89 3.38 -1.32
CA GLU A 287 11.16 3.42 -2.77
C GLU A 287 9.89 3.73 -3.59
N GLU A 288 8.75 3.11 -3.24
CA GLU A 288 7.48 3.32 -3.95
C GLU A 288 7.02 4.78 -3.90
N TRP A 289 7.24 5.50 -2.79
CA TRP A 289 6.81 6.89 -2.63
C TRP A 289 7.80 7.94 -3.11
N LYS A 290 8.99 7.52 -3.58
CA LYS A 290 9.83 8.39 -4.41
C LYS A 290 9.12 8.75 -5.72
N ASN A 291 8.19 7.89 -6.18
CA ASN A 291 7.21 8.21 -7.20
C ASN A 291 5.99 8.94 -6.60
N TYR A 292 5.78 10.21 -6.98
CA TYR A 292 4.59 10.96 -6.57
C TYR A 292 3.27 10.29 -7.01
N SER A 293 3.22 9.65 -8.18
CA SER A 293 2.02 8.93 -8.65
C SER A 293 1.55 7.88 -7.64
N ASN A 294 2.49 7.08 -7.12
CA ASN A 294 2.20 6.07 -6.10
C ASN A 294 1.76 6.70 -4.76
N PHE A 295 2.43 7.79 -4.34
CA PHE A 295 1.99 8.52 -3.15
C PHE A 295 0.57 9.08 -3.33
N LYS A 296 0.27 9.64 -4.50
CA LYS A 296 -1.04 10.20 -4.83
C LYS A 296 -2.14 9.13 -4.77
N LEU A 297 -1.90 7.95 -5.35
CA LEU A 297 -2.82 6.81 -5.25
C LEU A 297 -3.12 6.46 -3.79
N TRP A 298 -2.09 6.36 -2.96
CA TRP A 298 -2.27 6.11 -1.53
C TRP A 298 -3.03 7.25 -0.84
N TYR A 299 -2.68 8.51 -1.14
CA TYR A 299 -3.32 9.68 -0.55
C TYR A 299 -4.82 9.72 -0.82
N GLU A 300 -5.21 9.56 -2.08
CA GLU A 300 -6.61 9.58 -2.52
C GLU A 300 -7.44 8.45 -1.91
N GLN A 301 -6.84 7.28 -1.68
CA GLN A 301 -7.50 6.13 -1.05
C GLN A 301 -7.82 6.34 0.43
N HIS A 302 -7.07 7.20 1.13
CA HIS A 302 -7.14 7.32 2.59
C HIS A 302 -7.62 8.71 3.08
N ILE A 303 -7.63 9.73 2.21
CA ILE A 303 -7.94 11.11 2.59
C ILE A 303 -9.43 11.35 2.91
N THR A 304 -10.32 10.69 2.19
CA THR A 304 -11.78 10.90 2.34
C THR A 304 -12.24 10.62 3.76
N ASP A 305 -11.65 9.58 4.37
CA ASP A 305 -12.04 9.06 5.67
C ASP A 305 -11.77 10.06 6.80
N ILE A 306 -10.60 10.71 6.79
CA ILE A 306 -10.23 11.67 7.84
C ILE A 306 -10.93 13.02 7.68
N ARG A 307 -11.16 13.46 6.43
CA ARG A 307 -11.76 14.78 6.16
C ARG A 307 -13.19 14.89 6.66
N MET A 308 -13.91 13.77 6.77
CA MET A 308 -15.25 13.77 7.35
C MET A 308 -15.29 14.15 8.84
N PHE A 309 -14.14 14.12 9.53
CA PHE A 309 -14.06 14.41 10.96
C PHE A 309 -13.20 15.60 11.33
N ASP A 310 -12.11 15.83 10.61
CA ASP A 310 -11.15 16.89 10.94
C ASP A 310 -10.52 17.43 9.67
N GLU A 311 -10.94 18.61 9.23
CA GLU A 311 -10.32 19.33 8.11
C GLU A 311 -8.87 19.78 8.44
N SER A 312 -8.50 19.79 9.73
CA SER A 312 -7.17 20.19 10.22
C SER A 312 -6.22 19.00 10.47
N PHE A 313 -6.50 17.83 9.89
CA PHE A 313 -5.69 16.62 10.05
C PHE A 313 -4.21 16.81 9.65
N GLU A 314 -3.38 15.91 10.19
CA GLU A 314 -1.94 15.85 9.93
C GLU A 314 -1.51 14.45 9.49
N LEU A 315 -0.40 14.38 8.74
CA LEU A 315 0.27 13.13 8.37
C LEU A 315 1.41 12.89 9.35
N ASP A 316 1.35 11.76 10.05
CA ASP A 316 2.38 11.35 11.00
C ASP A 316 2.93 9.95 10.66
N LYS A 317 4.23 9.75 10.87
CA LYS A 317 4.94 8.49 10.56
C LYS A 317 5.33 7.69 11.80
N ASP A 318 5.23 8.31 12.97
CA ASP A 318 5.86 7.87 14.22
C ASP A 318 4.87 7.23 15.18
N ILE A 319 3.59 7.61 15.09
CA ILE A 319 2.54 7.13 15.98
C ILE A 319 2.35 5.62 15.86
N LEU A 320 2.45 5.03 14.66
CA LEU A 320 2.30 3.58 14.50
C LEU A 320 3.52 2.81 14.99
N ILE A 321 4.72 3.42 14.87
CA ILE A 321 5.98 2.80 15.21
C ILE A 321 6.91 3.85 15.82
N LYS A 322 7.05 3.81 17.16
CA LYS A 322 8.01 4.68 17.87
C LYS A 322 9.41 4.59 17.29
N GLY A 323 10.01 5.76 17.05
CA GLY A 323 11.38 5.91 16.54
C GLY A 323 11.52 5.63 15.04
N ASN A 324 10.40 5.48 14.32
CA ASN A 324 10.42 5.25 12.88
C ASN A 324 11.07 6.41 12.12
N LYS A 325 11.80 6.07 11.07
CA LYS A 325 12.49 7.03 10.19
C LYS A 325 11.97 7.00 8.76
N ILE A 326 11.16 6.02 8.39
CA ILE A 326 10.74 5.80 7.01
C ILE A 326 9.29 6.22 6.83
N TYR A 327 9.03 7.15 5.92
CA TYR A 327 7.69 7.46 5.42
C TYR A 327 7.27 6.39 4.40
N SER A 328 6.22 5.63 4.71
CA SER A 328 5.69 4.56 3.87
C SER A 328 4.18 4.36 4.12
N PRO A 329 3.44 3.67 3.24
CA PRO A 329 2.03 3.32 3.48
C PRO A 329 1.78 2.64 4.83
N GLU A 330 2.76 1.88 5.32
CA GLU A 330 2.63 1.04 6.51
C GLU A 330 3.01 1.77 7.80
N THR A 331 3.67 2.92 7.70
CA THR A 331 4.10 3.74 8.84
C THR A 331 3.36 5.05 8.96
N VAL A 332 2.83 5.57 7.84
CA VAL A 332 2.16 6.87 7.80
C VAL A 332 0.66 6.72 7.96
N CYS A 333 0.07 7.63 8.73
CA CYS A 333 -1.37 7.72 8.88
C CYS A 333 -1.85 9.17 8.93
N PHE A 334 -3.09 9.36 8.47
CA PHE A 334 -3.84 10.58 8.72
C PHE A 334 -4.40 10.56 10.14
N ILE A 335 -4.11 11.60 10.91
CA ILE A 335 -4.58 11.73 12.29
C ILE A 335 -5.12 13.12 12.58
N PRO A 336 -6.14 13.25 13.44
CA PRO A 336 -6.59 14.54 13.93
C PRO A 336 -5.45 15.29 14.61
N LYS A 337 -5.39 16.61 14.43
CA LYS A 337 -4.31 17.44 14.98
C LYS A 337 -4.17 17.32 16.49
N ILE A 338 -5.30 17.22 17.17
CA ILE A 338 -5.37 17.03 18.63
C ILE A 338 -4.76 15.69 19.07
N VAL A 339 -4.98 14.62 18.31
CA VAL A 339 -4.37 13.31 18.56
C VAL A 339 -2.87 13.39 18.32
N ASN A 340 -2.43 13.99 17.20
CA ASN A 340 -1.00 14.17 16.93
C ASN A 340 -0.28 14.94 18.05
N SER A 341 -0.93 15.99 18.57
CA SER A 341 -0.37 16.85 19.62
C SER A 341 -0.07 16.11 20.94
N LEU A 342 -0.66 14.93 21.15
CA LEU A 342 -0.34 14.08 22.31
C LEU A 342 1.10 13.56 22.25
N PHE A 343 1.62 13.32 21.04
CA PHE A 343 2.89 12.66 20.77
C PHE A 343 4.00 13.63 20.36
N THR A 344 3.65 14.84 19.93
CA THR A 344 4.61 15.92 19.65
C THR A 344 5.24 16.42 20.95
N ASN A 345 6.27 15.73 21.42
CA ASN A 345 7.10 16.19 22.52
C ASN A 345 8.11 17.17 21.93
N GLY A 346 8.11 18.44 22.36
CA GLY A 346 9.04 19.47 21.90
C GLY A 346 10.49 19.14 22.27
N LYS A 347 11.11 18.21 21.54
CA LYS A 347 12.45 17.65 21.79
C LYS A 347 13.53 18.75 21.87
N GLU A 348 13.34 19.83 21.13
CA GLU A 348 14.26 20.97 21.07
C GLU A 348 14.31 21.78 22.38
N ASN A 349 13.29 21.71 23.23
CA ASN A 349 13.23 22.38 24.53
C ASN A 349 13.54 21.44 25.71
N ARG A 350 14.18 20.30 25.46
CA ARG A 350 14.52 19.35 26.53
C ARG A 350 15.58 19.95 27.46
N GLY A 351 15.20 20.10 28.71
CA GLY A 351 16.15 20.32 29.81
C GLY A 351 16.83 19.01 30.22
N LYS A 352 17.57 19.05 31.33
CA LYS A 352 18.30 17.90 31.92
C LYS A 352 17.40 16.75 32.42
N TYR A 353 16.10 16.95 32.52
CA TYR A 353 15.17 16.06 33.23
C TYR A 353 14.25 15.28 32.28
N PRO A 354 13.70 14.15 32.74
CA PRO A 354 12.75 13.35 31.96
C PRO A 354 11.54 14.15 31.47
N LEU A 355 10.85 13.61 30.47
CA LEU A 355 9.66 14.23 29.89
C LEU A 355 8.63 14.63 30.97
N GLY A 356 8.17 15.88 30.89
CA GLY A 356 7.17 16.40 31.84
C GLY A 356 7.71 16.74 33.23
N VAL A 357 9.01 16.56 33.49
CA VAL A 357 9.66 16.85 34.78
C VAL A 357 10.48 18.12 34.71
N TYR A 358 10.35 18.97 35.73
CA TYR A 358 11.07 20.23 35.84
C TYR A 358 11.60 20.40 37.26
N LYS A 359 12.83 20.89 37.43
CA LYS A 359 13.36 21.24 38.77
C LYS A 359 12.66 22.50 39.30
N GLU A 360 12.28 22.48 40.57
CA GLU A 360 11.65 23.58 41.29
C GLU A 360 12.26 23.66 42.69
N GLY A 361 13.31 24.49 42.85
CA GLY A 361 14.13 24.53 44.06
C GLY A 361 14.89 23.21 44.26
N GLU A 362 14.71 22.59 45.42
CA GLU A 362 15.27 21.26 45.75
C GLU A 362 14.40 20.09 45.29
N LYS A 363 13.17 20.37 44.81
CA LYS A 363 12.18 19.38 44.42
C LYS A 363 12.01 19.31 42.89
N PHE A 364 11.22 18.34 42.46
CA PHE A 364 10.88 18.10 41.06
C PHE A 364 9.37 18.18 40.85
N ARG A 365 8.95 18.99 39.88
CA ARG A 365 7.54 19.14 39.51
C ARG A 365 7.20 18.33 38.28
N ALA A 366 6.12 17.56 38.35
CA ALA A 366 5.53 16.88 37.21
C ALA A 366 4.43 17.75 36.58
N VAL A 367 4.51 17.98 35.27
CA VAL A 367 3.55 18.80 34.52
C VAL A 367 3.22 18.15 33.19
N MET A 368 1.93 18.02 32.88
CA MET A 368 1.47 17.71 31.53
C MET A 368 1.00 18.98 30.83
N SER A 369 1.44 19.21 29.61
CA SER A 369 0.91 20.28 28.76
C SER A 369 0.08 19.67 27.64
N PHE A 370 -1.12 20.19 27.41
CA PHE A 370 -2.00 19.76 26.33
C PHE A 370 -2.92 20.90 25.90
N ALA A 371 -3.08 21.11 24.60
CA ALA A 371 -3.89 22.19 24.02
C ALA A 371 -3.61 23.57 24.64
N GLY A 372 -2.33 23.90 24.88
CA GLY A 372 -1.89 25.17 25.47
C GLY A 372 -2.11 25.30 26.98
N LYS A 373 -2.74 24.33 27.64
CA LYS A 373 -2.97 24.31 29.09
C LYS A 373 -1.92 23.46 29.80
N LYS A 374 -1.48 23.92 30.97
CA LYS A 374 -0.55 23.20 31.84
C LYS A 374 -1.30 22.62 33.03
N ILE A 375 -1.21 21.30 33.20
CA ILE A 375 -1.79 20.56 34.31
C ILE A 375 -0.64 20.17 35.25
N LYS A 376 -0.66 20.72 36.46
CA LYS A 376 0.32 20.39 37.51
C LYS A 376 -0.10 19.07 38.16
N LEU A 377 0.79 18.09 38.16
CA LEU A 377 0.51 16.74 38.67
C LEU A 377 1.04 16.52 40.09
N GLY A 378 1.91 17.40 40.56
CA GLY A 378 2.49 17.37 41.90
C GLY A 378 3.94 17.81 41.91
N THR A 379 4.52 17.80 43.12
CA THR A 379 5.94 18.05 43.39
C THR A 379 6.49 16.91 44.23
N PHE A 380 7.69 16.44 43.89
CA PHE A 380 8.30 15.21 44.36
C PHE A 380 9.75 15.46 44.77
N ASN A 381 10.34 14.53 45.52
CA ASN A 381 11.71 14.70 46.02
C ASN A 381 12.74 14.27 44.97
N THR A 382 12.39 13.36 44.05
CA THR A 382 13.27 12.87 42.98
C THR A 382 12.66 13.09 41.60
N ALA A 383 13.51 13.12 40.56
CA ALA A 383 13.05 13.27 39.19
C ALA A 383 12.31 12.02 38.70
N GLU A 384 12.71 10.85 39.21
CA GLU A 384 12.15 9.54 38.92
C GLU A 384 10.72 9.42 39.46
N GLU A 385 10.47 9.88 40.70
CA GLU A 385 9.11 9.94 41.28
C GLU A 385 8.20 10.88 40.48
N ALA A 386 8.70 12.06 40.12
CA ALA A 386 7.97 13.01 39.29
C ALA A 386 7.64 12.41 37.91
N PHE A 387 8.60 11.71 37.31
CA PHE A 387 8.41 11.05 36.02
C PHE A 387 7.42 9.89 36.12
N ALA A 388 7.48 9.07 37.17
CA ALA A 388 6.53 7.98 37.38
C ALA A 388 5.09 8.51 37.47
N ARG A 389 4.86 9.63 38.18
CA ARG A 389 3.54 10.27 38.22
C ARG A 389 3.11 10.80 36.85
N TYR A 390 4.03 11.44 36.12
CA TYR A 390 3.78 11.97 34.78
C TYR A 390 3.41 10.86 33.79
N LYS A 391 4.19 9.76 33.79
CA LYS A 391 4.00 8.59 32.94
C LYS A 391 2.59 8.04 33.05
N VAL A 392 2.17 7.67 34.27
CA VAL A 392 0.83 7.11 34.53
C VAL A 392 -0.26 8.07 34.04
N TYR A 393 -0.16 9.35 34.41
CA TYR A 393 -1.17 10.33 34.02
C TYR A 393 -1.26 10.54 32.50
N LYS A 394 -0.11 10.60 31.81
CA LYS A 394 -0.04 10.83 30.36
C LYS A 394 -0.53 9.61 29.60
N GLU A 395 -0.20 8.39 30.02
CA GLU A 395 -0.72 7.15 29.42
C GLU A 395 -2.23 7.01 29.59
N ASP A 396 -2.76 7.27 30.79
CA ASP A 396 -4.21 7.27 31.04
C ASP A 396 -4.92 8.34 30.20
N PHE A 397 -4.35 9.55 30.11
CA PHE A 397 -4.88 10.61 29.27
C PHE A 397 -4.89 10.24 27.78
N ILE A 398 -3.87 9.54 27.28
CA ILE A 398 -3.84 9.05 25.89
C ILE A 398 -4.98 8.05 25.66
N LYS A 399 -5.24 7.13 26.61
CA LYS A 399 -6.37 6.18 26.53
C LYS A 399 -7.72 6.89 26.54
N ASP A 400 -7.88 7.90 27.39
CA ASP A 400 -9.12 8.70 27.45
C ASP A 400 -9.40 9.42 26.12
N ILE A 401 -8.36 9.95 25.46
CA ILE A 401 -8.51 10.54 24.13
C ILE A 401 -8.75 9.46 23.07
N ALA A 402 -8.10 8.29 23.18
CA ALA A 402 -8.34 7.17 22.27
C ALA A 402 -9.82 6.75 22.27
N GLU A 403 -10.45 6.64 23.44
CA GLU A 403 -11.88 6.32 23.55
C GLU A 403 -12.78 7.40 22.95
N GLN A 404 -12.45 8.69 23.15
CA GLN A 404 -13.20 9.80 22.54
C GLN A 404 -13.13 9.82 21.00
N TYR A 405 -12.06 9.25 20.43
CA TYR A 405 -11.78 9.23 19.01
C TYR A 405 -11.95 7.86 18.35
N LYS A 406 -12.40 6.84 19.09
CA LYS A 406 -12.45 5.43 18.65
C LYS A 406 -13.11 5.21 17.28
N ASP A 407 -14.23 5.89 17.02
CA ASP A 407 -14.94 5.79 15.74
C ASP A 407 -14.41 6.75 14.66
N LYS A 408 -13.51 7.67 15.04
CA LYS A 408 -12.99 8.77 14.21
C LYS A 408 -11.57 8.54 13.69
N ILE A 409 -10.87 7.55 14.24
CA ILE A 409 -9.51 7.17 13.84
C ILE A 409 -9.47 5.69 13.43
N PRO A 410 -8.57 5.32 12.51
CA PRO A 410 -8.31 3.91 12.20
C PRO A 410 -8.01 3.09 13.45
N ASP A 411 -8.47 1.82 13.48
CA ASP A 411 -8.26 0.94 14.63
C ASP A 411 -6.77 0.75 14.93
N LYS A 412 -5.92 0.68 13.89
CA LYS A 412 -4.46 0.63 14.08
C LYS A 412 -3.90 1.76 14.94
N ILE A 413 -4.48 2.96 14.86
CA ILE A 413 -4.07 4.10 15.71
C ILE A 413 -4.66 3.94 17.10
N TYR A 414 -5.95 3.61 17.22
CA TYR A 414 -6.60 3.35 18.51
C TYR A 414 -5.85 2.30 19.32
N GLN A 415 -5.50 1.15 18.72
CA GLN A 415 -4.74 0.10 19.40
C GLN A 415 -3.37 0.57 19.87
N VAL A 416 -2.67 1.38 19.08
CA VAL A 416 -1.37 1.93 19.49
C VAL A 416 -1.52 2.92 20.64
N MET A 417 -2.56 3.77 20.63
CA MET A 417 -2.85 4.67 21.74
C MET A 417 -3.19 3.91 23.03
N MET A 418 -4.01 2.86 22.94
CA MET A 418 -4.42 2.04 24.09
C MET A 418 -3.23 1.31 24.73
N ASN A 419 -2.26 0.91 23.93
CA ASN A 419 -1.05 0.21 24.36
C ASN A 419 0.18 1.12 24.45
N TRP A 420 -0.01 2.45 24.42
CA TRP A 420 1.11 3.38 24.42
C TRP A 420 1.81 3.36 25.77
N GLN A 421 3.10 3.03 25.75
CA GLN A 421 3.96 3.04 26.93
C GLN A 421 4.93 4.20 26.85
N ILE A 422 5.16 4.92 27.93
CA ILE A 422 6.14 6.00 28.01
C ILE A 422 7.36 5.51 28.79
N GLU A 423 8.53 5.74 28.22
CA GLU A 423 9.81 5.38 28.80
C GLU A 423 10.52 6.63 29.34
N ILE A 424 11.34 6.49 30.38
CA ILE A 424 12.10 7.62 30.94
C ILE A 424 13.12 8.19 29.94
N THR A 425 13.50 7.37 28.97
CA THR A 425 14.38 7.68 27.84
C THR A 425 13.66 8.31 26.65
N ASP A 426 12.32 8.35 26.64
CA ASP A 426 11.54 8.95 25.55
C ASP A 426 11.84 10.44 25.40
#